data_AF-A0A149UK10-F1
#
_entry.id   AF-A0A149UK10-F1
#
_cell.length_a   1.000
_cell.length_b   1.000
_cell.length_c   1.000
_cell.angle_alpha   90.00
_cell.angle_beta   90.00
_cell.angle_gamma   90.00
#
_symmetry.space_group_name_H-M   'P 1'
#
loop_
_entity.id
_entity.type
_entity.pdbx_description
1 polymer ?
#
loop_
_entity_poly.entity_id
_entity_poly.type
_entity_poly.pdbx_seq_one_letter_code
_entity_poly.pdbx_strand_id
1 'polypeptide(L)' 'MVSAERLRSIIERVERLEEERKELAGDVKDIFTEAKSAGFDVKVIRQLIKIRKMEPSEVEEQETLLDIYRRAIGM' A
#
# COMPACT_ATOMS: atom_id res chain seq x y z
N MET A 1 35.66 -19.83 -1.24
CA MET A 1 35.64 -18.83 -2.33
C MET A 1 34.19 -18.54 -2.69
N VAL A 2 33.82 -17.27 -2.86
CA VAL A 2 32.49 -16.91 -3.38
C VAL A 2 32.46 -17.25 -4.87
N SER A 3 31.47 -18.01 -5.35
CA SER A 3 31.34 -18.30 -6.78
C SER A 3 30.73 -17.10 -7.51
N ALA A 4 31.48 -16.53 -8.46
CA ALA A 4 31.03 -15.39 -9.26
C ALA A 4 29.72 -15.67 -10.01
N GLU A 5 29.49 -16.92 -10.40
CA GLU A 5 28.25 -17.39 -11.03
C GLU A 5 27.04 -17.31 -10.10
N ARG A 6 27.19 -17.70 -8.83
CA ARG A 6 26.10 -17.60 -7.84
C ARG A 6 25.77 -16.15 -7.54
N LEU A 7 26.78 -15.28 -7.46
CA LEU A 7 26.57 -13.85 -7.27
C LEU A 7 25.82 -13.24 -8.47
N ARG A 8 26.24 -13.55 -9.70
CA ARG A 8 25.55 -13.10 -10.93
C ARG A 8 24.09 -13.53 -10.96
N SER A 9 23.80 -14.81 -10.66
CA SER A 9 22.43 -15.32 -10.62
C SER A 9 21.55 -14.61 -9.58
N ILE A 10 22.10 -14.23 -8.42
CA ILE A 10 21.36 -13.47 -7.41
C ILE A 10 21.04 -12.06 -7.93
N ILE A 11 22.02 -11.38 -8.54
CA ILE A 11 21.86 -10.03 -9.07
C ILE A 11 20.77 -10.02 -10.15
N GLU A 12 20.88 -10.87 -11.16
CA GLU A 12 19.93 -10.94 -12.29
C GLU A 12 18.48 -11.21 -11.80
N ARG A 13 18.33 -12.06 -10.78
CA ARG A 13 17.01 -12.34 -10.18
C ARG A 13 16.44 -11.13 -9.46
N VAL A 14 17.28 -10.36 -8.77
CA VAL A 14 16.86 -9.13 -8.09
C VAL A 14 16.52 -8.05 -9.11
N GLU A 15 17.34 -7.83 -10.14
CA GLU A 15 17.08 -6.85 -11.20
C GLU A 15 15.74 -7.10 -11.89
N ARG A 16 15.44 -8.36 -12.23
CA ARG A 16 14.14 -8.72 -12.79
C ARG A 16 12.98 -8.40 -11.84
N LEU A 17 13.11 -8.71 -10.54
CA LEU A 17 12.07 -8.39 -9.55
C LEU A 17 11.91 -6.86 -9.35
N GLU A 18 12.99 -6.10 -9.49
CA GLU A 18 12.96 -4.63 -9.43
C GLU A 18 12.23 -4.04 -10.65
N GLU A 19 12.44 -4.60 -11.84
CA GLU A 19 11.71 -4.26 -13.06
C GLU A 19 10.22 -4.58 -12.93
N GLU A 20 9.86 -5.80 -12.53
CA GLU A 20 8.47 -6.22 -12.28
C GLU A 20 7.79 -5.30 -11.26
N ARG A 21 8.48 -4.95 -10.16
CA ARG A 21 7.94 -4.03 -9.15
C ARG A 21 7.71 -2.63 -9.73
N LYS A 22 8.58 -2.16 -10.62
CA LYS A 22 8.45 -0.84 -11.25
C LYS A 22 7.25 -0.80 -12.20
N GLU A 23 7.03 -1.85 -12.99
CA GLU A 23 5.86 -1.98 -13.86
C GLU A 23 4.57 -1.99 -13.04
N LEU A 24 4.49 -2.84 -12.00
CA LEU A 24 3.35 -2.89 -11.09
C LEU A 24 3.08 -1.55 -10.39
N ALA A 25 4.13 -0.81 -10.01
CA ALA A 25 3.98 0.52 -9.44
C ALA A 25 3.43 1.53 -10.45
N GLY A 26 3.77 1.38 -11.74
CA GLY A 26 3.18 2.12 -12.85
C GLY A 26 1.68 1.86 -12.96
N ASP A 27 1.28 0.59 -13.04
CA ASP A 27 -0.12 0.19 -13.17
C ASP A 27 -0.97 0.72 -12.00
N VAL A 28 -0.46 0.61 -10.76
CA VAL A 28 -1.15 1.14 -9.57
C VAL A 28 -1.32 2.66 -9.65
N LYS A 29 -0.32 3.38 -10.17
CA LYS A 29 -0.39 4.83 -10.34
C LYS A 29 -1.44 5.22 -11.39
N ASP A 30 -1.53 4.46 -12.47
CA ASP A 30 -2.51 4.71 -13.54
C ASP A 30 -3.93 4.48 -13.03
N ILE A 31 -4.18 3.43 -12.23
CA ILE A 31 -5.47 3.20 -11.56
C ILE A 31 -5.85 4.38 -10.64
N PHE A 32 -4.91 4.90 -9.85
CA PHE A 32 -5.19 6.07 -9.02
C PHE A 32 -5.47 7.33 -9.85
N THR A 33 -4.87 7.45 -11.04
CA THR A 33 -5.09 8.56 -11.96
C THR A 33 -6.47 8.47 -12.61
N GLU A 34 -6.90 7.26 -12.99
CA GLU A 34 -8.25 6.97 -13.47
C GLU A 34 -9.29 7.29 -12.38
N ALA A 35 -9.08 6.81 -11.15
CA ALA A 35 -9.97 7.09 -10.03
C ALA A 35 -10.13 8.59 -9.78
N LYS A 36 -9.03 9.35 -9.86
CA LYS A 36 -9.07 10.82 -9.76
C LYS A 36 -9.87 11.44 -10.90
N SER A 37 -9.69 10.97 -12.13
CA SER A 37 -10.41 11.46 -13.31
C SER A 37 -11.90 11.14 -13.27
N ALA A 38 -12.27 10.02 -12.64
CA ALA A 38 -13.65 9.64 -12.35
C ALA A 38 -14.28 10.42 -11.18
N GLY A 39 -13.53 11.31 -10.52
CA GLY A 39 -14.01 12.19 -9.45
C GLY A 39 -13.85 11.64 -8.04
N PHE A 40 -13.13 10.53 -7.84
CA PHE A 40 -12.88 9.99 -6.50
C PHE A 40 -11.71 10.68 -5.79
N ASP A 41 -11.80 10.80 -4.46
CA ASP A 41 -10.68 11.24 -3.63
C ASP A 41 -9.68 10.09 -3.42
N VAL A 42 -8.51 10.22 -4.06
CA VAL A 42 -7.43 9.24 -4.00
C VAL A 42 -6.89 9.03 -2.57
N LYS A 43 -6.91 10.06 -1.71
CA LYS A 43 -6.46 9.92 -0.31
C LYS A 43 -7.42 9.02 0.47
N VAL A 44 -8.73 9.21 0.27
CA VAL A 44 -9.76 8.37 0.89
C VAL A 44 -9.66 6.93 0.40
N ILE A 45 -9.45 6.71 -0.91
CA ILE A 45 -9.24 5.35 -1.45
C ILE A 45 -8.02 4.68 -0.80
N ARG A 46 -6.90 5.39 -0.65
CA ARG A 46 -5.70 4.83 0.02
C ARG A 46 -5.98 4.46 1.48
N GLN A 47 -6.75 5.28 2.19
CA GLN A 47 -7.18 4.97 3.55
C GLN A 47 -8.06 3.72 3.57
N LEU A 48 -9.02 3.58 2.66
CA LEU A 48 -9.86 2.39 2.54
C LEU A 48 -9.02 1.13 2.24
N ILE A 49 -8.03 1.21 1.34
CA ILE A 49 -7.13 0.08 1.07
C ILE A 49 -6.36 -0.32 2.34
N LYS A 50 -5.91 0.65 3.14
CA LYS A 50 -5.22 0.37 4.41
C LYS A 50 -6.15 -0.33 5.40
N ILE A 51 -7.36 0.19 5.59
CA ILE A 51 -8.38 -0.39 6.49
C ILE A 51 -8.71 -1.82 6.06
N ARG A 52 -8.91 -2.05 4.75
CA ARG A 52 -9.22 -3.39 4.20
C ARG A 52 -8.12 -4.43 4.37
N LYS A 53 -6.90 -4.02 4.73
CA LYS A 53 -5.77 -4.92 5.01
C LYS A 53 -5.64 -5.28 6.49
N MET A 54 -6.41 -4.64 7.36
CA MET A 54 -6.38 -4.88 8.80
C MET A 54 -7.40 -5.95 9.19
N GLU A 55 -7.18 -6.60 10.33
CA GLU A 55 -8.15 -7.54 10.89
C GLU A 55 -9.42 -6.79 11.33
N PRO A 56 -10.63 -7.34 11.12
CA PRO A 56 -11.88 -6.65 11.45
C PRO A 56 -11.95 -6.15 12.90
N SER A 57 -11.44 -6.93 13.85
CA SER A 57 -11.40 -6.55 15.28
C SER A 57 -10.47 -5.38 15.55
N GLU A 58 -9.33 -5.27 14.85
CA GLU A 58 -8.40 -4.14 15.01
C GLU A 58 -9.02 -2.85 14.46
N VAL A 59 -9.80 -2.95 13.37
CA VAL A 59 -10.54 -1.80 12.83
C VAL A 59 -11.59 -1.33 13.82
N GLU A 60 -12.39 -2.25 14.37
CA GLU A 60 -13.45 -1.93 15.34
C GLU A 60 -12.89 -1.30 16.63
N GLU A 61 -11.78 -1.82 17.14
CA GLU A 61 -11.10 -1.26 18.32
C GLU A 61 -10.61 0.17 18.04
N GLN A 62 -9.97 0.40 16.90
CA GLN A 62 -9.48 1.73 16.52
C GLN A 62 -10.62 2.74 16.30
N GLU A 63 -11.72 2.32 15.67
CA GLU A 63 -12.91 3.17 15.49
C GLU A 63 -13.54 3.56 16.83
N THR A 64 -13.63 2.60 17.76
CA THR A 64 -14.13 2.84 19.11
C THR A 64 -13.25 3.85 19.86
N LEU A 65 -11.94 3.67 19.85
CA LEU A 65 -11.00 4.59 20.50
C LEU A 65 -11.04 5.99 19.86
N LEU A 66 -11.14 6.06 18.53
CA LEU A 66 -11.23 7.32 17.80
C LEU A 66 -12.48 8.10 18.17
N ASP A 67 -13.63 7.43 18.28
CA ASP A 67 -14.88 8.05 18.71
C ASP A 67 -14.80 8.57 20.15
N ILE A 68 -14.23 7.80 21.07
CA ILE A 68 -13.99 8.25 22.46
C ILE A 68 -13.12 9.52 22.47
N TYR A 69 -12.02 9.53 21.72
CA TYR A 69 -11.12 10.67 21.69
C TYR A 69 -11.74 11.89 21.02
N ARG A 70 -12.54 11.74 19.96
CA ARG A 70 -13.29 12.84 19.34
C ARG A 70 -14.25 13.49 20.32
N ARG A 71 -15.05 12.69 21.02
CA ARG A 71 -15.96 13.18 22.07
C ARG A 71 -15.22 13.92 23.17
N ALA A 72 -14.06 13.40 23.60
CA ALA A 72 -13.25 14.03 24.64
C ALA A 72 -12.73 15.43 24.25
N ILE A 73 -12.51 15.68 22.95
CA ILE A 73 -12.05 16.98 22.43
C ILE A 73 -13.17 17.82 21.79
N GLY A 74 -14.43 17.38 21.88
CA GLY A 74 -15.58 18.10 21.33
C GLY A 74 -15.66 18.10 19.79
N MET A 75 -15.12 17.07 19.15
CA MET A 75 -15.23 16.81 17.70
C MET A 75 -16.33 15.79 17.38
#